data_AF-A0A1D2SF34-F1
#
_entry.id   AF-A0A1D2SF34-F1
#
_cell.length_a   1.000
_cell.length_b   1.000
_cell.length_c   1.000
_cell.angle_alpha   90.00
_cell.angle_beta   90.00
_cell.angle_gamma   90.00
#
_symmetry.space_group_name_H-M   'P 1'
#
loop_
_entity.id
_entity.type
_entity.pdbx_description
1 polymer ?
#
loop_
_entity_poly.entity_id
_entity_poly.type
_entity_poly.pdbx_seq_one_letter_code
_entity_poly.pdbx_strand_id
1 'polypeptide(L)'
;MPQATVGSVDDLIASTYLATSSEAAEQGFIDSILGSGYTLTGKFDSAEANWQAVDGEPGGYAFHFADGTCGNGFQDTCSNSPDYFLIKLGTGGSPKDTKNYYLFENLASMDWAHVLLSQFPGVSNINIGRVSHISVGGGGTTVPEPATLALLGVAAAGLGFASRRRGR
;
A
#
# COMPACT_ATOMS: atom_id res chain seq x y z
N MET A 1 23.88 7.02 -2.17
CA MET A 1 24.28 6.40 -0.89
C MET A 1 23.19 5.43 -0.53
N PRO A 2 23.52 4.20 -0.09
CA PRO A 2 22.49 3.32 0.42
C PRO A 2 21.85 3.93 1.69
N GLN A 3 20.59 3.59 1.97
CA GLN A 3 19.86 4.09 3.13
C GLN A 3 19.94 3.10 4.28
N ALA A 4 20.25 3.61 5.47
CA ALA A 4 20.30 2.83 6.71
C ALA A 4 18.99 2.91 7.53
N THR A 5 18.06 3.81 7.17
CA THR A 5 16.85 4.10 7.96
C THR A 5 15.61 4.11 7.07
N VAL A 6 15.14 2.92 6.69
CA VAL A 6 13.96 2.74 5.82
C VAL A 6 12.84 1.91 6.46
N GLY A 7 13.06 1.42 7.69
CA GLY A 7 12.14 0.50 8.38
C GLY A 7 12.34 -0.96 8.01
N SER A 8 11.43 -1.82 8.46
CA SER A 8 11.37 -3.24 8.07
C SER A 8 10.98 -3.41 6.60
N VAL A 9 11.31 -4.56 6.02
CA VAL A 9 10.84 -4.95 4.68
C VAL A 9 9.32 -5.11 4.69
N ASP A 10 8.65 -4.59 3.67
CA ASP A 10 7.20 -4.68 3.47
C ASP A 10 6.77 -6.06 2.98
N ASP A 11 5.57 -6.49 3.36
CA ASP A 11 5.11 -7.84 3.07
C ASP A 11 4.41 -7.92 1.71
N LEU A 12 4.86 -8.86 0.87
CA LEU A 12 4.14 -9.19 -0.37
C LEU A 12 2.85 -9.95 -0.05
N ILE A 13 1.70 -9.33 -0.34
CA ILE A 13 0.37 -9.91 -0.14
C ILE A 13 0.01 -10.82 -1.31
N ALA A 14 0.15 -10.32 -2.54
CA ALA A 14 -0.32 -10.99 -3.75
C ALA A 14 0.44 -10.56 -4.99
N SER A 15 0.36 -11.36 -6.05
CA SER A 15 0.95 -11.02 -7.34
C SER A 15 0.13 -11.61 -8.49
N THR A 16 0.03 -10.85 -9.59
CA THR A 16 -0.78 -11.25 -10.75
C THR A 16 -0.14 -10.80 -12.06
N TYR A 17 -0.68 -11.33 -13.15
CA TYR A 17 -0.50 -10.77 -14.49
C TYR A 17 -1.72 -9.93 -14.85
N LEU A 18 -1.50 -8.66 -15.19
CA LEU A 18 -2.52 -7.82 -15.83
C LEU A 18 -2.10 -7.51 -17.26
N ALA A 19 -3.00 -7.80 -18.20
CA ALA A 19 -2.79 -7.55 -19.63
C ALA A 19 -2.81 -6.06 -19.99
N THR A 20 -3.51 -5.24 -19.20
CA THR A 20 -3.56 -3.79 -19.33
C THR A 20 -3.07 -3.14 -18.05
N SER A 21 -2.50 -1.93 -18.17
CA SER A 21 -2.17 -1.09 -17.01
C SER A 21 -3.19 0.01 -16.78
N SER A 22 -4.45 -0.28 -17.10
CA SER A 22 -5.56 0.64 -16.85
C SER A 22 -5.89 0.67 -15.37
N GLU A 23 -6.28 1.84 -14.88
CA GLU A 23 -6.71 2.05 -13.50
C GLU A 23 -7.76 1.04 -13.04
N ALA A 24 -8.79 0.81 -13.85
CA ALA A 24 -9.83 -0.17 -13.56
C ALA A 24 -9.32 -1.61 -13.39
N ALA A 25 -8.23 -1.98 -14.08
CA ALA A 25 -7.64 -3.32 -13.95
C ALA A 25 -6.80 -3.43 -12.66
N GLU A 26 -6.06 -2.37 -12.33
CA GLU A 26 -5.29 -2.31 -11.09
C GLU A 26 -6.22 -2.33 -9.87
N GLN A 27 -7.27 -1.49 -9.85
CA GLN A 27 -8.26 -1.51 -8.76
C GLN A 27 -9.05 -2.81 -8.72
N GLY A 28 -9.45 -3.38 -9.85
CA GLY A 28 -10.11 -4.69 -9.87
C GLY A 28 -9.24 -5.80 -9.25
N PHE A 29 -7.92 -5.72 -9.43
CA PHE A 29 -6.99 -6.63 -8.74
C PHE A 29 -6.96 -6.36 -7.22
N ILE A 30 -6.86 -5.10 -6.80
CA ILE A 30 -6.92 -4.74 -5.37
C ILE A 30 -8.22 -5.24 -4.72
N ASP A 31 -9.37 -4.97 -5.33
CA ASP A 31 -10.68 -5.41 -4.85
C ASP A 31 -10.76 -6.93 -4.70
N SER A 32 -10.08 -7.68 -5.58
CA SER A 32 -10.06 -9.15 -5.54
C SER A 32 -9.24 -9.74 -4.39
N ILE A 33 -8.30 -8.96 -3.81
CA ILE A 33 -7.40 -9.40 -2.74
C ILE A 33 -7.81 -8.81 -1.39
N LEU A 34 -8.06 -7.50 -1.34
CA LEU A 34 -8.33 -6.75 -0.11
C LEU A 34 -9.82 -6.44 0.10
N GLY A 35 -10.65 -6.58 -0.94
CA GLY A 35 -12.06 -6.20 -0.93
C GLY A 35 -12.29 -4.73 -1.29
N SER A 36 -13.55 -4.34 -1.49
CA SER A 36 -13.96 -3.03 -2.02
C SER A 36 -13.79 -1.85 -1.06
N GLY A 37 -13.17 -2.04 0.10
CA GLY A 37 -12.93 -1.01 1.11
C GLY A 37 -11.59 -0.29 0.96
N TYR A 38 -10.82 -0.64 -0.08
CA TYR A 38 -9.47 -0.15 -0.37
C TYR A 38 -9.48 0.54 -1.71
N THR A 39 -8.96 1.76 -1.79
CA THR A 39 -9.01 2.57 -3.01
C THR A 39 -7.62 3.06 -3.37
N LEU A 40 -7.23 2.90 -4.62
CA LEU A 40 -6.02 3.53 -5.16
C LEU A 40 -6.23 5.03 -5.21
N THR A 41 -5.28 5.80 -4.69
CA THR A 41 -5.38 7.25 -4.60
C THR A 41 -4.40 7.96 -5.53
N GLY A 42 -3.37 7.27 -6.00
CA GLY A 42 -2.41 7.86 -6.91
C GLY A 42 -1.41 6.87 -7.47
N LYS A 43 -0.56 7.39 -8.36
CA LYS A 43 0.50 6.64 -9.02
C LYS A 43 1.77 7.48 -9.10
N PHE A 44 2.86 6.87 -8.66
CA PHE A 44 4.21 7.39 -8.82
C PHE A 44 4.85 6.80 -10.07
N ASP A 45 5.40 7.68 -10.91
CA ASP A 45 6.39 7.22 -11.88
C ASP A 45 7.60 6.68 -11.16
N SER A 46 8.16 5.60 -11.70
CA SER A 46 9.33 4.98 -11.14
C SER A 46 10.41 4.84 -12.18
N ALA A 47 11.56 5.41 -11.88
CA ALA A 47 12.82 5.11 -12.52
C ALA A 47 13.78 4.51 -11.49
N GLU A 48 14.79 3.78 -11.95
CA GLU A 48 15.83 3.19 -11.10
C GLU A 48 16.44 4.21 -10.13
N ALA A 49 16.63 5.46 -10.57
CA ALA A 49 17.21 6.54 -9.77
C ALA A 49 16.33 6.98 -8.58
N ASN A 50 15.04 6.63 -8.56
CA ASN A 50 14.16 6.91 -7.43
C ASN A 50 14.30 5.87 -6.31
N TRP A 51 14.95 4.74 -6.58
CA TRP A 51 15.17 3.67 -5.62
C TRP A 51 16.56 3.75 -5.02
N GLN A 52 16.64 3.47 -3.73
CA GLN A 52 17.87 3.53 -2.95
C GLN A 52 18.15 2.15 -2.39
N ALA A 53 19.36 1.62 -2.61
CA ALA A 53 19.77 0.37 -1.98
C ALA A 53 19.75 0.51 -0.45
N VAL A 54 19.46 -0.56 0.26
CA VAL A 54 19.39 -0.55 1.73
C VAL A 54 20.68 -1.11 2.32
N ASP A 55 21.24 -0.41 3.31
CA ASP A 55 22.51 -0.79 3.92
C ASP A 55 22.39 -2.12 4.67
N GLY A 56 23.32 -3.03 4.39
CA GLY A 56 23.34 -4.36 5.02
C GLY A 56 22.29 -5.35 4.50
N GLU A 57 21.51 -4.97 3.48
CA GLU A 57 20.45 -5.80 2.92
C GLU A 57 20.70 -6.07 1.42
N PRO A 58 21.41 -7.16 1.06
CA PRO A 58 21.66 -7.51 -0.33
C PRO A 58 20.36 -7.71 -1.12
N GLY A 59 20.14 -6.86 -2.12
CA GLY A 59 18.91 -6.87 -2.92
C GLY A 59 17.74 -6.13 -2.26
N GLY A 60 17.95 -5.45 -1.13
CA GLY A 60 17.00 -4.53 -0.52
C GLY A 60 17.03 -3.17 -1.20
N TYR A 61 15.85 -2.66 -1.55
CA TYR A 61 15.66 -1.35 -2.15
C TYR A 61 14.48 -0.64 -1.50
N ALA A 62 14.64 0.67 -1.33
CA ALA A 62 13.63 1.52 -0.76
C ALA A 62 13.26 2.68 -1.69
N PHE A 63 11.98 3.00 -1.77
CA PHE A 63 11.45 4.17 -2.47
C PHE A 63 10.75 5.07 -1.46
N HIS A 64 11.17 6.34 -1.37
CA HIS A 64 10.55 7.31 -0.48
C HIS A 64 9.36 7.95 -1.19
N PHE A 65 8.15 7.76 -0.67
CA PHE A 65 6.94 8.25 -1.33
C PHE A 65 6.92 9.78 -1.47
N ALA A 66 7.46 10.50 -0.48
CA ALA A 66 7.55 11.96 -0.52
C ALA A 66 8.52 12.51 -1.59
N ASP A 67 9.47 11.69 -2.06
CA ASP A 67 10.39 12.08 -3.15
C ASP A 67 9.85 11.69 -4.54
N GLY A 68 8.75 10.92 -4.57
CA GLY A 68 8.11 10.47 -5.79
C GLY A 68 7.42 11.60 -6.55
N THR A 69 7.49 11.56 -7.88
CA THR A 69 6.66 12.43 -8.72
C THR A 69 5.30 11.75 -8.93
N CYS A 70 4.27 12.30 -8.30
CA CYS A 70 2.89 11.87 -8.47
C CYS A 70 2.22 12.62 -9.64
N GLY A 71 1.27 11.98 -10.33
CA GLY A 71 0.43 12.67 -11.31
C GLY A 71 -0.05 11.84 -12.50
N ASN A 72 0.07 10.51 -12.45
CA ASN A 72 -0.27 9.64 -13.59
C ASN A 72 -1.45 8.68 -13.32
N GLY A 73 -2.56 9.22 -12.80
CA GLY A 73 -3.83 8.50 -12.68
C GLY A 73 -4.35 8.29 -11.26
N PHE A 74 -5.58 7.76 -11.18
CA PHE A 74 -6.48 7.57 -10.01
C PHE A 74 -6.94 8.87 -9.33
N GLN A 75 -6.02 9.76 -8.97
CA GLN A 75 -6.24 11.12 -8.47
C GLN A 75 -4.87 11.82 -8.52
N ASP A 76 -4.80 13.12 -8.82
CA ASP A 76 -3.52 13.87 -8.90
C ASP A 76 -2.81 14.04 -7.54
N THR A 77 -3.17 13.24 -6.54
CA THR A 77 -2.68 13.30 -5.16
C THR A 77 -2.30 11.92 -4.65
N CYS A 78 -1.01 11.64 -4.56
CA CYS A 78 -0.51 10.41 -3.95
C CYS A 78 -0.41 10.60 -2.44
N SER A 79 -0.76 9.54 -1.69
CA SER A 79 -0.41 9.51 -0.27
C SER A 79 1.10 9.34 -0.14
N ASN A 80 1.71 10.16 0.70
CA ASN A 80 3.10 9.93 1.12
C ASN A 80 3.18 8.83 2.18
N SER A 81 2.05 8.39 2.73
CA SER A 81 1.95 7.37 3.77
C SER A 81 0.86 6.33 3.45
N PRO A 82 0.98 5.54 2.36
CA PRO A 82 -0.07 4.61 1.96
C PRO A 82 -0.11 3.36 2.83
N ASP A 83 -1.31 2.80 3.03
CA ASP A 83 -1.50 1.52 3.75
C ASP A 83 -0.97 0.33 2.92
N TYR A 84 -1.07 0.46 1.59
CA TYR A 84 -0.60 -0.54 0.65
C TYR A 84 -0.09 0.11 -0.63
N PHE A 85 0.76 -0.62 -1.34
CA PHE A 85 1.25 -0.19 -2.64
C PHE A 85 1.36 -1.35 -3.62
N LEU A 86 1.22 -1.03 -4.89
CA LEU A 86 1.20 -1.97 -6.00
C LEU A 86 2.34 -1.63 -6.96
N ILE A 87 3.35 -2.50 -7.00
CA ILE A 87 4.49 -2.38 -7.91
C ILE A 87 4.15 -3.01 -9.25
N LYS A 88 4.26 -2.23 -10.33
CA LYS A 88 4.28 -2.77 -11.70
C LYS A 88 5.70 -2.96 -12.18
N LEU A 89 6.00 -4.15 -12.70
CA LEU A 89 7.22 -4.40 -13.45
C LEU A 89 7.00 -4.21 -14.95
N GLY A 90 8.00 -3.63 -15.62
CA GLY A 90 8.09 -3.62 -17.07
C GLY A 90 8.12 -5.04 -17.63
N THR A 91 7.28 -5.31 -18.62
CA THR A 91 7.12 -6.62 -19.26
C THR A 91 8.15 -6.89 -20.36
N GLY A 92 9.07 -5.95 -20.62
CA GLY A 92 10.03 -6.01 -21.73
C GLY A 92 10.72 -7.37 -21.85
N GLY A 93 10.30 -8.16 -22.84
CA GLY A 93 10.87 -9.48 -23.13
C GLY A 93 10.53 -10.61 -22.14
N SER A 94 9.66 -10.39 -21.16
CA SER A 94 9.21 -11.47 -20.28
C SER A 94 8.24 -12.40 -21.03
N PRO A 95 8.24 -13.71 -20.72
CA PRO A 95 7.25 -14.63 -21.26
C PRO A 95 5.82 -14.10 -21.07
N LYS A 96 4.92 -14.46 -21.99
CA LYS A 96 3.51 -14.13 -21.87
C LYS A 96 2.99 -14.61 -20.50
N ASP A 97 2.13 -13.81 -19.88
CA ASP A 97 1.48 -14.10 -18.60
C ASP A 97 2.44 -14.16 -17.39
N THR A 98 3.69 -13.68 -17.53
CA THR A 98 4.59 -13.46 -16.40
C THR A 98 4.00 -12.40 -15.49
N LYS A 99 3.92 -12.69 -14.19
CA LYS A 99 3.44 -11.76 -13.17
C LYS A 99 4.16 -10.42 -13.28
N ASN A 100 3.40 -9.35 -13.45
CA ASN A 100 3.89 -7.99 -13.66
C ASN A 100 3.34 -7.00 -12.62
N TYR A 101 2.48 -7.46 -11.71
CA TYR A 101 1.92 -6.67 -10.63
C TYR A 101 2.10 -7.39 -9.29
N TYR A 102 2.60 -6.66 -8.30
CA TYR A 102 2.96 -7.17 -6.97
C TYR A 102 2.42 -6.22 -5.91
N LEU A 103 1.49 -6.70 -5.09
CA LEU A 103 0.81 -5.94 -4.04
C LEU A 103 1.50 -6.17 -2.71
N PHE A 104 1.82 -5.09 -2.02
CA PHE A 104 2.50 -5.08 -0.72
C PHE A 104 1.68 -4.35 0.34
N GLU A 105 1.79 -4.83 1.58
CA GLU A 105 1.33 -4.14 2.79
C GLU A 105 2.48 -3.29 3.35
N ASN A 106 2.21 -2.03 3.70
CA ASN A 106 3.23 -1.11 4.19
C ASN A 106 3.35 -1.20 5.73
N LEU A 107 4.39 -1.87 6.25
CA LEU A 107 4.39 -2.41 7.62
C LEU A 107 5.31 -1.70 8.62
N ALA A 108 6.21 -0.82 8.18
CA ALA A 108 7.21 -0.26 9.12
C ALA A 108 7.63 1.18 8.89
N SER A 109 7.38 1.71 7.69
CA SER A 109 7.75 3.07 7.35
C SER A 109 6.67 3.53 6.40
N MET A 110 5.58 4.07 6.96
CA MET A 110 4.45 4.50 6.11
C MET A 110 4.94 5.37 4.94
N ASP A 111 6.06 6.09 5.14
CA ASP A 111 6.67 6.96 4.13
C ASP A 111 7.58 6.29 3.08
N TRP A 112 7.89 4.99 3.21
CA TRP A 112 8.77 4.26 2.31
C TRP A 112 8.16 2.94 1.83
N ALA A 113 8.36 2.59 0.57
CA ALA A 113 8.23 1.20 0.10
C ALA A 113 9.59 0.52 0.22
N HIS A 114 9.72 -0.44 1.13
CA HIS A 114 10.94 -1.21 1.37
C HIS A 114 10.76 -2.66 0.89
N VAL A 115 11.45 -3.03 -0.19
CA VAL A 115 11.28 -4.34 -0.82
C VAL A 115 12.60 -5.05 -1.08
N LEU A 116 12.57 -6.37 -1.03
CA LEU A 116 13.63 -7.26 -1.45
C LEU A 116 13.39 -7.74 -2.88
N LEU A 117 14.42 -7.75 -3.73
CA LEU A 117 14.33 -8.32 -5.07
C LEU A 117 13.88 -9.80 -5.09
N SER A 118 14.12 -10.54 -4.01
CA SER A 118 13.63 -11.92 -3.86
C SER A 118 12.11 -12.05 -3.68
N GLN A 119 11.41 -10.95 -3.36
CA GLN A 119 9.95 -10.91 -3.22
C GLN A 119 9.20 -10.83 -4.55
N PHE A 120 9.88 -10.87 -5.70
CA PHE A 120 9.25 -10.85 -7.03
C PHE A 120 9.26 -12.27 -7.65
N PRO A 121 8.37 -13.18 -7.19
CA PRO A 121 8.38 -14.57 -7.66
C PRO A 121 8.04 -14.67 -9.14
N GLY A 122 8.73 -15.57 -9.85
CA GLY A 122 8.47 -15.85 -11.26
C GLY A 122 9.13 -14.89 -12.24
N VAL A 123 10.02 -14.00 -11.75
CA VAL A 123 10.78 -13.07 -12.59
C VAL A 123 12.26 -13.45 -12.59
N SER A 124 12.75 -13.92 -13.74
CA SER A 124 14.19 -14.12 -13.96
C SER A 124 14.91 -12.78 -14.11
N ASN A 125 16.13 -12.66 -13.55
CA ASN A 125 16.99 -11.47 -13.65
C ASN A 125 16.29 -10.18 -13.18
N ILE A 126 15.54 -10.28 -12.09
CA ILE A 126 14.93 -9.13 -11.44
C ILE A 126 16.01 -8.12 -11.03
N ASN A 127 15.76 -6.85 -11.32
CA ASN A 127 16.54 -5.71 -10.87
C ASN A 127 15.56 -4.54 -10.67
N ILE A 128 15.94 -3.58 -9.83
CA ILE A 128 15.03 -2.51 -9.43
C ILE A 128 14.65 -1.59 -10.60
N GLY A 129 15.52 -1.44 -11.61
CA GLY A 129 15.23 -0.69 -12.83
C GLY A 129 14.11 -1.28 -13.70
N ARG A 130 13.60 -2.46 -13.36
CA ARG A 130 12.40 -3.03 -13.99
C ARG A 130 11.10 -2.47 -13.42
N VAL A 131 11.13 -1.76 -12.29
CA VAL A 131 9.91 -1.13 -11.75
C VAL A 131 9.49 0.00 -12.68
N SER A 132 8.27 -0.07 -13.19
CA SER A 132 7.70 0.91 -14.12
C SER A 132 6.96 2.01 -13.39
N HIS A 133 6.18 1.65 -12.38
CA HIS A 133 5.41 2.59 -11.56
C HIS A 133 4.97 1.90 -10.26
N ILE A 134 4.59 2.73 -9.29
CA ILE A 134 4.04 2.30 -8.01
C ILE A 134 2.66 2.96 -7.87
N SER A 135 1.59 2.16 -7.84
CA SER A 135 0.26 2.66 -7.48
C SER A 135 0.10 2.58 -5.97
N VAL A 136 -0.46 3.59 -5.34
CA VAL A 136 -0.63 3.65 -3.89
C VAL A 136 -2.08 3.85 -3.52
N GLY A 137 -2.46 3.37 -2.35
CA GLY A 137 -3.80 3.54 -1.85
C GLY A 137 -3.89 3.38 -0.35
N GLY A 138 -5.11 3.58 0.13
CA GLY A 138 -5.46 3.37 1.52
C GLY A 138 -6.88 2.83 1.64
N GLY A 139 -7.23 2.39 2.84
CA GLY A 139 -8.55 1.85 3.13
C GLY A 139 -8.48 0.62 4.03
N GLY A 140 -9.64 -0.01 4.24
CA GLY A 140 -9.79 -1.00 5.31
C GLY A 140 -10.37 -0.37 6.57
N THR A 141 -11.67 -0.07 6.50
CA THR A 141 -12.53 0.40 7.59
C THR A 141 -12.13 1.73 8.25
N THR A 142 -12.99 2.74 8.04
CA THR A 142 -13.50 3.49 9.18
C THR A 142 -13.86 2.48 10.27
N VAL A 143 -13.05 2.37 11.32
CA VAL A 143 -13.42 1.65 12.53
C VAL A 143 -14.83 2.13 12.88
N PRO A 144 -15.89 1.27 12.84
CA PRO A 144 -17.14 1.64 13.47
C PRO A 144 -16.76 1.95 14.91
N GLU A 145 -17.02 3.18 15.32
CA GLU A 145 -16.64 3.72 16.62
C GLU A 145 -16.70 2.61 17.67
N PRO A 146 -15.61 2.36 18.41
CA PRO A 146 -15.51 1.21 19.29
C PRO A 146 -16.75 1.16 20.18
N ALA A 147 -17.18 -0.05 20.54
CA ALA A 147 -18.36 -0.30 21.38
C ALA A 147 -18.43 0.59 22.64
N THR A 148 -17.36 1.27 23.02
CA THR A 148 -17.31 2.41 23.94
C THR A 148 -18.28 3.56 23.62
N LEU A 149 -18.59 3.95 22.38
CA LEU A 149 -19.61 4.99 22.13
C LEU A 149 -21.04 4.48 22.35
N ALA A 150 -21.31 3.23 21.98
CA ALA A 150 -22.54 2.56 22.36
C ALA A 150 -22.65 2.39 23.89
N LEU A 151 -21.55 2.00 24.55
CA LEU A 151 -21.48 1.86 26.01
C LEU A 151 -21.57 3.22 26.72
N LEU A 152 -20.99 4.29 26.16
CA LEU A 152 -21.10 5.65 26.66
C LEU A 152 -22.55 6.14 26.55
N GLY A 153 -23.22 5.84 25.44
CA GLY A 153 -24.66 6.10 25.27
C GLY A 153 -25.52 5.37 26.29
N VAL A 154 -25.25 4.08 26.53
CA VAL A 154 -25.96 3.28 27.54
C VAL A 154 -25.65 3.76 28.97
N ALA A 155 -24.40 4.13 29.27
CA ALA A 155 -23.99 4.66 30.56
C ALA A 155 -24.63 6.03 30.85
N ALA A 156 -24.66 6.93 29.87
CA ALA A 156 -25.29 8.24 29.99
C ALA A 156 -26.82 8.12 30.20
N ALA A 157 -27.48 7.22 29.45
CA ALA A 157 -28.89 6.92 29.65
C ALA A 157 -29.15 6.34 31.05
N GLY A 158 -28.33 5.38 31.50
CA GLY A 158 -28.44 4.78 32.83
C GLY A 158 -28.31 5.79 33.97
N LEU A 159 -27.35 6.72 33.88
CA LEU A 159 -27.17 7.81 34.84
C LEU A 159 -28.33 8.82 34.84
N GLY A 160 -28.89 9.12 33.66
CA GLY A 160 -30.07 9.97 33.51
C GLY A 160 -31.33 9.37 34.17
N PHE A 161 -31.53 8.06 34.05
CA PHE A 161 -32.65 7.37 34.72
C PHE A 161 -32.42 7.22 36.24
N ALA A 162 -31.18 7.00 36.67
CA ALA A 162 -30.84 6.86 38.10
C ALA A 162 -30.99 8.19 38.88
N SER A 163 -30.61 9.32 38.29
CA SER A 163 -30.76 10.64 38.91
C SER A 163 -32.24 11.03 39.11
N ARG A 164 -33.11 10.63 38.18
CA ARG A 164 -34.56 10.90 38.25
C ARG A 164 -35.28 10.17 39.39
N ARG A 165 -34.74 9.04 39.85
CA ARG A 165 -35.29 8.28 41.00
C ARG A 165 -34.89 8.87 42.36
N ARG A 166 -33.83 9.67 42.44
CA ARG A 166 -33.39 10.33 43.68
C ARG A 166 -34.00 11.72 43.91
N GLY A 167 -34.61 12.32 42.90
CA GLY A 167 -35.28 13.63 42.97
C GLY A 167 -36.78 13.57 43.25
N ARG A 168 -37.30 12.42 43.73
CA ARG A 168 -38.69 12.24 44.18
C ARG A 168 -38.69 11.75 45.62
#